data_AF-A0A524LHN0-F1
#
_entry.id   AF-A0A524LHN0-F1
#
_cell.length_a   1.000
_cell.length_b   1.000
_cell.length_c   1.000
_cell.angle_alpha   90.00
_cell.angle_beta   90.00
_cell.angle_gamma   90.00
#
_symmetry.space_group_name_H-M   'P 1'
#
loop_
_entity.id
_entity.type
_entity.pdbx_description
1 polymer ?
#
loop_
_entity_poly.entity_id
_entity_poly.type
_entity_poly.pdbx_seq_one_letter_code
_entity_poly.pdbx_strand_id
1 'polypeptide(L)'
;MDTKFKLRLLAGALLIISAFTHTLQVFVYGGVWHNLGAAAYGAMYLFLGIGLIRYLDSKGLVLLCVLLPLIGGVGGVIRFLFLHTETANLFIVLHVLIDLVVVPTCIYLFNSMRTSIEAF
;
A
#
# COMPACT_ATOMS: atom_id res chain seq x y z
N MET A 1 5.92 -22.49 -8.85
CA MET A 1 5.72 -21.02 -8.87
C MET A 1 6.69 -20.40 -7.88
N ASP A 2 7.59 -19.53 -8.35
CA ASP A 2 8.63 -18.88 -7.53
C ASP A 2 8.01 -18.14 -6.33
N THR A 3 8.59 -18.31 -5.14
CA THR A 3 8.19 -17.62 -3.90
C THR A 3 8.15 -16.10 -4.09
N LYS A 4 9.09 -15.53 -4.86
CA LYS A 4 9.10 -14.09 -5.16
C LYS A 4 7.86 -13.65 -5.95
N PHE A 5 7.43 -14.46 -6.91
CA PHE A 5 6.23 -14.19 -7.69
C PHE A 5 4.97 -14.23 -6.82
N LYS A 6 4.85 -15.21 -5.91
CA LYS A 6 3.73 -15.27 -4.95
C LYS A 6 3.66 -14.04 -4.06
N LEU A 7 4.81 -13.59 -3.53
CA LEU A 7 4.89 -12.40 -2.69
C LEU A 7 4.52 -11.12 -3.44
N ARG A 8 4.97 -10.97 -4.70
CA ARG A 8 4.57 -9.85 -5.56
C ARG A 8 3.07 -9.85 -5.83
N LEU A 9 2.52 -11.02 -6.16
CA LEU A 9 1.09 -11.16 -6.42
C LEU A 9 0.27 -10.78 -5.18
N LEU A 10 0.68 -11.26 -4.00
CA LEU A 10 0.05 -10.92 -2.73
C LEU A 10 0.09 -9.42 -2.46
N ALA A 11 1.29 -8.81 -2.47
CA ALA A 11 1.46 -7.39 -2.19
C ALA A 11 0.72 -6.51 -3.20
N GLY A 12 0.78 -6.86 -4.49
CA GLY A 12 0.07 -6.14 -5.55
C GLY A 12 -1.44 -6.26 -5.43
N ALA A 13 -1.96 -7.44 -5.12
CA ALA A 13 -3.40 -7.64 -4.89
C ALA A 13 -3.88 -6.86 -3.67
N LEU A 14 -3.12 -6.83 -2.57
CA LEU A 14 -3.44 -6.06 -1.38
C LEU A 14 -3.46 -4.54 -1.66
N LEU A 15 -2.51 -4.03 -2.46
CA LEU A 15 -2.53 -2.63 -2.90
C LEU A 15 -3.77 -2.29 -3.74
N ILE A 16 -4.18 -3.18 -4.64
CA ILE A 16 -5.39 -3.00 -5.45
C ILE A 16 -6.64 -3.01 -4.55
N ILE A 17 -6.74 -3.93 -3.60
CA ILE A 17 -7.84 -3.97 -2.62
C ILE A 17 -7.85 -2.68 -1.78
N SER A 18 -6.68 -2.21 -1.34
CA SER A 18 -6.53 -0.95 -0.61
C SER A 18 -7.03 0.23 -1.44
N ALA A 19 -6.72 0.27 -2.74
CA ALA A 19 -7.20 1.31 -3.64
C ALA A 19 -8.73 1.40 -3.69
N PHE A 20 -9.41 0.27 -3.91
CA PHE A 20 -10.88 0.23 -3.95
C PHE A 20 -11.49 0.64 -2.61
N THR A 21 -10.92 0.19 -1.50
CA THR A 21 -11.44 0.51 -0.17
C THR A 21 -11.20 1.96 0.23
N HIS A 22 -10.12 2.60 -0.23
CA HIS A 22 -9.91 4.04 -0.09
C HIS A 22 -10.96 4.86 -0.83
N THR A 23 -11.32 4.45 -2.05
CA THR A 23 -12.42 5.09 -2.79
C THR A 23 -13.75 4.87 -2.09
N LEU A 24 -14.02 3.64 -1.63
CA LEU A 24 -15.26 3.30 -0.92
C LEU A 24 -15.42 4.08 0.39
N GLN A 25 -14.34 4.33 1.12
CA GLN A 25 -14.34 5.11 2.35
C GLN A 25 -14.95 6.51 2.15
N VAL A 26 -14.72 7.16 1.00
CA VAL A 26 -15.30 8.49 0.71
C VAL A 26 -16.81 8.44 0.62
N PHE A 27 -17.38 7.35 0.07
CA PHE A 27 -18.82 7.17 -0.02
C PHE A 27 -19.46 6.80 1.32
N VAL A 28 -18.74 6.08 2.20
CA VAL A 28 -19.27 5.62 3.49
C VAL A 28 -19.12 6.67 4.59
N TYR A 29 -17.96 7.32 4.69
CA TYR A 29 -17.62 8.28 5.75
C TYR A 29 -17.65 9.75 5.30
N GLY A 30 -18.04 10.00 4.04
CA GLY A 30 -18.19 11.33 3.47
C GLY A 30 -16.88 11.95 2.93
N GLY A 31 -17.05 12.98 2.08
CA GLY A 31 -15.99 13.66 1.35
C GLY A 31 -15.25 14.75 2.13
N VAL A 32 -14.93 14.53 3.41
CA VAL A 32 -14.09 15.46 4.18
C VAL A 32 -12.68 15.50 3.56
N TRP A 33 -11.99 16.65 3.61
CA TRP A 33 -10.68 16.85 2.96
C TRP A 33 -9.67 15.72 3.19
N HIS A 34 -9.61 15.19 4.41
CA HIS A 34 -8.72 14.09 4.76
C HIS A 34 -9.11 12.74 4.12
N ASN A 35 -10.39 12.52 3.79
CA ASN A 35 -10.87 11.33 3.10
C ASN A 35 -10.62 11.45 1.60
N LEU A 36 -10.78 12.65 1.03
CA LEU A 36 -10.43 12.93 -0.37
C LEU A 36 -8.93 12.73 -0.61
N GLY A 37 -8.08 13.23 0.30
CA GLY A 37 -6.64 12.98 0.26
C GLY A 37 -6.32 11.48 0.30
N ALA A 38 -6.98 10.72 1.19
CA ALA A 38 -6.80 9.27 1.26
C ALA A 38 -7.24 8.54 -0.03
N ALA A 39 -8.32 8.99 -0.67
CA ALA A 39 -8.75 8.43 -1.95
C ALA A 39 -7.76 8.70 -3.09
N ALA A 40 -7.08 9.86 -3.10
CA ALA A 40 -6.01 10.14 -4.05
C ALA A 40 -4.82 9.17 -3.86
N TYR A 41 -4.42 8.90 -2.60
CA TYR A 41 -3.44 7.85 -2.30
C TYR A 41 -3.92 6.47 -2.76
N GLY A 42 -5.20 6.14 -2.52
CA GLY A 42 -5.82 4.91 -3.01
C GLY A 42 -5.70 4.76 -4.53
N ALA A 43 -5.96 5.81 -5.30
CA ALA A 43 -5.79 5.77 -6.75
C ALA A 43 -4.33 5.43 -7.14
N MET A 44 -3.33 5.98 -6.43
CA MET A 44 -1.92 5.64 -6.66
C MET A 44 -1.64 4.15 -6.37
N TYR A 45 -2.24 3.58 -5.32
CA TYR A 45 -2.07 2.17 -4.97
C TYR A 45 -2.59 1.22 -6.07
N LEU A 46 -3.61 1.61 -6.82
CA LEU A 46 -4.08 0.83 -7.96
C LEU A 46 -2.99 0.68 -9.03
N PHE A 47 -2.35 1.79 -9.41
CA PHE A 47 -1.27 1.79 -10.40
C PHE A 47 -0.04 1.05 -9.89
N LEU A 48 0.31 1.23 -8.61
CA LEU A 48 1.43 0.51 -7.99
C LEU A 48 1.17 -0.99 -7.89
N GLY A 49 -0.04 -1.40 -7.51
CA GLY A 49 -0.39 -2.81 -7.39
C GLY A 49 -0.37 -3.52 -8.74
N ILE A 50 -0.97 -2.91 -9.78
CA ILE A 50 -0.90 -3.42 -11.16
C ILE A 50 0.57 -3.46 -11.63
N GLY A 51 1.31 -2.39 -11.35
CA GLY A 51 2.70 -2.29 -11.72
C GLY A 51 3.55 -3.38 -11.06
N LEU A 52 3.36 -3.63 -9.77
CA LEU A 52 4.14 -4.61 -9.00
C LEU A 52 3.92 -6.04 -9.50
N ILE A 53 2.71 -6.32 -10.00
CA ILE A 53 2.36 -7.61 -10.61
C ILE A 53 2.96 -7.72 -12.03
N ARG A 54 2.92 -6.65 -12.82
CA ARG A 54 3.26 -6.68 -14.25
C ARG A 54 4.72 -6.39 -14.57
N TYR A 55 5.39 -5.55 -13.78
CA TYR A 55 6.77 -5.10 -14.01
C TYR A 55 7.70 -5.63 -12.93
N LEU A 56 8.22 -6.84 -13.19
CA LEU A 56 8.90 -7.67 -12.21
C LEU A 56 10.22 -7.07 -11.69
N ASP A 57 10.96 -6.25 -12.45
CA ASP A 57 12.34 -5.89 -12.09
C ASP A 57 12.59 -4.39 -11.90
N SER A 58 11.52 -3.58 -11.81
CA SER A 58 11.67 -2.14 -11.59
C SER A 58 11.96 -1.82 -10.12
N LYS A 59 13.23 -1.57 -9.79
CA LYS A 59 13.66 -1.15 -8.44
C LYS A 59 12.93 0.12 -7.97
N GLY A 60 12.76 1.10 -8.84
CA GLY A 60 12.05 2.34 -8.52
C GLY A 60 10.59 2.08 -8.14
N LEU A 61 9.92 1.19 -8.87
CA LEU A 61 8.54 0.83 -8.57
C LEU A 61 8.40 0.12 -7.22
N VAL A 62 9.27 -0.85 -6.93
CA VAL A 62 9.26 -1.55 -5.64
C VAL A 62 9.56 -0.59 -4.50
N LEU A 63 10.48 0.36 -4.69
CA LEU A 63 10.76 1.40 -3.70
C LEU A 63 9.53 2.30 -3.45
N LEU A 64 8.80 2.69 -4.49
CA LEU A 64 7.54 3.43 -4.33
C LEU A 64 6.49 2.60 -3.57
N CYS A 65 6.42 1.29 -3.80
CA CYS A 65 5.56 0.38 -3.04
C CYS A 65 5.99 0.18 -1.58
N VAL A 66 7.19 0.63 -1.19
CA VAL A 66 7.60 0.72 0.21
C VAL A 66 7.21 2.08 0.78
N LEU A 67 7.62 3.17 0.12
CA LEU A 67 7.52 4.52 0.67
C LEU A 67 6.08 5.00 0.78
N LEU A 68 5.26 4.80 -0.26
CA LEU A 68 3.89 5.31 -0.27
C LEU A 68 3.00 4.59 0.78
N PRO A 69 2.98 3.25 0.85
CA PRO A 69 2.29 2.53 1.93
C PRO A 69 2.84 2.83 3.32
N LEU A 70 4.14 3.07 3.47
CA LEU A 70 4.70 3.47 4.77
C LEU A 70 4.18 4.84 5.22
N ILE A 71 4.19 5.84 4.33
CA ILE A 71 3.66 7.18 4.61
C ILE A 71 2.15 7.10 4.89
N GLY A 72 1.42 6.34 4.07
CA GLY A 72 -0.01 6.10 4.22
C GLY A 72 -0.36 5.43 5.55
N GLY A 73 0.34 4.36 5.91
CA GLY A 73 0.14 3.61 7.14
C GLY A 73 0.48 4.42 8.39
N VAL A 74 1.59 5.14 8.41
CA VAL A 74 1.93 6.07 9.51
C VAL A 74 0.87 7.17 9.61
N GLY A 75 0.46 7.76 8.49
CA GLY A 75 -0.64 8.73 8.44
C GLY A 75 -1.95 8.14 8.96
N GLY A 76 -2.27 6.90 8.62
CA GLY A 76 -3.44 6.17 9.10
C GLY A 76 -3.43 5.98 10.62
N VAL A 77 -2.29 5.56 11.19
CA VAL A 77 -2.11 5.43 12.64
C VAL A 77 -2.27 6.78 13.36
N ILE A 78 -1.64 7.83 12.85
CA ILE A 78 -1.78 9.19 13.43
C ILE A 78 -3.25 9.62 13.40
N ARG A 79 -3.95 9.41 12.28
CA ARG A 79 -5.37 9.76 12.17
C ARG A 79 -6.21 8.94 13.13
N PHE A 80 -5.95 7.64 13.27
CA PHE A 80 -6.68 6.77 14.19
C PHE A 80 -6.51 7.19 15.66
N LEU A 81 -5.30 7.58 16.08
CA LEU A 81 -5.01 7.93 17.47
C LEU A 81 -5.39 9.37 17.85
N PHE A 82 -5.28 10.33 16.92
CA PHE A 82 -5.38 11.76 17.24
C PHE A 82 -6.64 12.43 16.68
N LEU A 83 -7.19 11.95 15.56
CA LEU A 83 -8.46 12.45 15.04
C LEU A 83 -9.58 11.56 15.58
N HIS A 84 -9.97 11.83 16.82
CA HIS A 84 -11.13 11.19 17.46
C HIS A 84 -12.40 11.59 16.71
N THR A 85 -12.78 10.81 15.71
CA THR A 85 -14.17 10.80 15.23
C THR A 85 -14.99 9.95 16.20
N GLU A 86 -16.22 10.38 16.49
CA GLU A 86 -17.22 9.67 17.32
C GLU A 86 -17.40 8.18 16.93
N THR A 87 -16.97 7.80 15.72
CA THR A 87 -16.95 6.43 15.22
C THR A 87 -15.54 6.00 14.82
N ALA A 88 -15.17 4.78 15.22
CA ALA A 88 -13.93 4.15 14.77
C ALA A 88 -14.03 3.82 13.28
N ASN A 89 -13.21 4.46 12.44
CA ASN A 89 -13.21 4.21 11.00
C ASN A 89 -12.45 2.91 10.68
N LEU A 90 -13.20 1.83 10.46
CA LEU A 90 -12.66 0.50 10.16
C LEU A 90 -11.82 0.45 8.87
N PHE A 91 -12.02 1.38 7.92
CA PHE A 91 -11.20 1.45 6.71
C PHE A 91 -9.76 1.82 7.06
N ILE A 92 -9.55 2.75 8.00
CA ILE A 92 -8.21 3.15 8.43
C ILE A 92 -7.47 1.95 9.03
N VAL A 93 -8.15 1.17 9.87
CA VAL A 93 -7.57 -0.05 10.47
C VAL A 93 -7.20 -1.06 9.38
N LEU A 94 -8.10 -1.28 8.41
CA LEU A 94 -7.84 -2.17 7.28
C LEU A 94 -6.61 -1.74 6.47
N HIS A 95 -6.48 -0.45 6.15
CA HIS A 95 -5.36 0.08 5.38
C HIS A 95 -4.03 -0.10 6.13
N VAL A 96 -4.00 0.19 7.42
CA VAL A 96 -2.80 -0.03 8.25
C VAL A 96 -2.42 -1.52 8.29
N LEU A 97 -3.38 -2.43 8.38
CA LEU A 97 -3.12 -3.88 8.33
C LEU A 97 -2.56 -4.32 6.97
N ILE A 98 -3.06 -3.75 5.87
CA ILE A 98 -2.52 -4.00 4.54
C ILE A 98 -1.07 -3.50 4.46
N ASP A 99 -0.78 -2.30 4.96
CA ASP A 99 0.55 -1.70 4.92
C ASP A 99 1.57 -2.53 5.73
N LEU A 100 1.15 -3.10 6.87
CA LEU A 100 1.96 -4.01 7.68
C LEU A 100 2.38 -5.29 6.94
N VAL A 101 1.66 -5.69 5.89
CA VAL A 101 2.03 -6.84 5.05
C VAL A 101 2.80 -6.39 3.82
N VAL A 102 2.33 -5.34 3.14
CA VAL A 102 2.89 -4.86 1.87
C VAL A 102 4.31 -4.31 2.07
N VAL A 103 4.53 -3.45 3.06
CA VAL A 103 5.82 -2.80 3.30
C VAL A 103 6.95 -3.82 3.52
N PRO A 104 6.89 -4.76 4.49
CA PRO A 104 7.98 -5.73 4.68
C PRO A 104 8.15 -6.65 3.46
N THR A 105 7.06 -7.01 2.78
CA THR A 105 7.13 -7.81 1.55
C THR A 105 7.90 -7.07 0.45
N CYS A 106 7.60 -5.78 0.23
CA CYS A 106 8.28 -4.95 -0.76
C CYS A 106 9.74 -4.66 -0.38
N ILE A 107 10.07 -4.50 0.91
CA ILE A 107 11.47 -4.40 1.38
C ILE A 107 12.24 -5.68 1.08
N TYR A 108 11.67 -6.84 1.38
CA TYR A 108 12.29 -8.13 1.06
C TYR A 108 12.54 -8.27 -0.44
N LEU A 109 11.55 -7.95 -1.26
CA LEU A 109 11.67 -7.97 -2.73
C LEU A 109 12.76 -7.01 -3.21
N PHE A 110 12.81 -5.79 -2.67
CA PHE A 110 13.81 -4.77 -3.01
C PHE A 110 15.23 -5.27 -2.73
N ASN A 111 15.47 -5.83 -1.55
CA ASN A 111 16.78 -6.36 -1.16
C ASN A 111 17.17 -7.56 -2.03
N SER A 112 16.22 -8.42 -2.38
CA SER A 112 16.47 -9.59 -3.25
C SER A 112 16.83 -9.22 -4.69
N MET A 113 16.56 -7.98 -5.12
CA MET A 113 16.98 -7.43 -6.42
C MET A 113 18.36 -6.75 -6.35
N ARG A 114 18.88 -6.46 -5.15
CA ARG A 114 20.21 -5.87 -4.98
C ARG A 114 21.30 -6.93 -5.12
N THR A 115 21.09 -8.09 -4.50
CA THR A 115 22.02 -9.24 -4.57
C THR A 115 22.22 -9.76 -5.99
N SER A 116 21.25 -9.58 -6.89
CA SER A 116 21.36 -10.02 -8.29
C SER A 116 22.31 -9.16 -9.13
N ILE A 117 22.57 -7.91 -8.72
CA ILE A 117 23.46 -6.98 -9.45
C ILE A 117 24.91 -7.15 -9.01
N GLU A 118 25.16 -7.56 -7.76
CA GLU A 118 26.51 -7.75 -7.21
C GLU A 118 27.13 -9.12 -7.57
N ALA A 119 26.43 -9.95 -8.36
CA ALA A 119 26.86 -11.29 -8.78
C ALA A 119 27.43 -11.37 -10.22
N PHE A 120 27.63 -10.22 -10.86
CA PHE A 120 28.26 -10.06 -12.18
C PHE A 120 29.41 -9.06 -12.09
#